data_AF-A0A519N4Y3-F1
#
_entry.id   AF-A0A519N4Y3-F1
#
_cell.length_a   1.000
_cell.length_b   1.000
_cell.length_c   1.000
_cell.angle_alpha   90.00
_cell.angle_beta   90.00
_cell.angle_gamma   90.00
#
_symmetry.space_group_name_H-M   'P 1'
#
loop_
_entity.id
_entity.type
_entity.pdbx_description
1 polymer ?
#
loop_
_entity_poly.entity_id
_entity_poly.type
_entity_poly.pdbx_seq_one_letter_code
_entity_poly.pdbx_strand_id
1 'polypeptide(L)'
;MKKFLYSGFLACALVFVGCSSDDDNSNSNNRTACENAEIATQTARSAYESATDQNFTAACNSYKAALVNQKTECGDTDGAIQSRINALGDCAVPADAVDGTVSVTAGSQSIVFDDLRVVRTGDLLKVTGETSGSSPYTVSFEVMVNELGSNKINNFKIFLTSEFSAVADSFTSAIEINNNDNLKATYSGRVRNADNGQIELTSGVIDITY
;
A
#
# COMPACT_ATOMS: atom_id res chain seq x y z
N MET A 1 10.74 -25.78 -19.83
CA MET A 1 10.32 -27.10 -20.37
C MET A 1 9.90 -28.00 -19.22
N LYS A 2 8.60 -28.21 -19.01
CA LYS A 2 8.07 -29.34 -18.23
C LYS A 2 6.82 -29.85 -18.95
N LYS A 3 6.95 -31.06 -19.49
CA LYS A 3 5.89 -31.82 -20.16
C LYS A 3 5.11 -32.55 -19.08
N PHE A 4 3.78 -32.45 -19.10
CA PHE A 4 2.92 -33.44 -18.46
C PHE A 4 1.83 -33.84 -19.44
N LEU A 5 2.02 -35.04 -20.00
CA LEU A 5 1.00 -35.87 -20.61
C LEU A 5 0.16 -36.47 -19.48
N TYR A 6 -1.17 -36.40 -19.56
CA TYR A 6 -2.02 -37.47 -19.06
C TYR A 6 -3.27 -37.60 -19.93
N SER A 7 -3.29 -38.71 -20.68
CA SER A 7 -4.43 -39.29 -21.35
C SER A 7 -5.30 -40.00 -20.32
N GLY A 8 -6.63 -39.86 -20.44
CA GLY A 8 -7.60 -40.47 -19.54
C GLY A 8 -9.02 -40.21 -20.01
N PHE A 9 -9.41 -40.91 -21.07
CA PHE A 9 -10.76 -40.98 -21.61
C PHE A 9 -11.69 -41.59 -20.54
N LEU A 10 -12.65 -40.82 -20.02
CA LEU A 10 -13.78 -41.38 -19.28
C LEU A 10 -15.06 -40.65 -19.72
N ALA A 11 -15.80 -41.32 -20.60
CA ALA A 11 -17.17 -40.99 -20.91
C ALA A 11 -18.03 -41.20 -19.66
N CYS A 12 -18.72 -40.16 -19.20
CA CYS A 12 -19.80 -40.27 -18.25
C CYS A 12 -21.00 -39.46 -18.76
N ALA A 13 -22.17 -40.03 -18.53
CA ALA A 13 -23.36 -39.86 -19.33
C ALA A 13 -24.01 -38.47 -19.20
N LEU A 14 -24.66 -38.10 -20.30
CA LEU A 14 -25.66 -37.04 -20.41
C LEU A 14 -26.70 -37.15 -19.29
N VAL A 15 -26.78 -36.12 -18.45
CA VAL A 15 -28.01 -35.73 -17.78
C VAL A 15 -28.27 -34.28 -18.18
N PHE A 16 -29.19 -34.10 -19.12
CA PHE A 16 -29.78 -32.81 -19.43
C PHE A 16 -30.57 -32.34 -18.20
N VAL A 17 -29.99 -31.46 -17.39
CA VAL A 17 -30.77 -30.55 -16.56
C VAL A 17 -31.13 -29.39 -17.47
N GLY A 18 -32.41 -29.33 -17.85
CA GLY A 18 -32.96 -28.24 -18.64
C GLY A 18 -32.73 -26.92 -17.93
N CYS A 19 -31.93 -26.05 -18.55
CA CYS A 19 -32.03 -24.62 -18.32
C CYS A 19 -33.35 -24.19 -18.98
N SER A 20 -34.26 -23.60 -18.21
CA SER A 20 -35.44 -22.93 -18.76
C SER A 20 -34.93 -21.78 -19.62
N SER A 21 -34.91 -21.97 -20.93
CA SER A 21 -34.75 -20.89 -21.89
C SER A 21 -36.09 -20.19 -21.98
N ASP A 22 -36.25 -19.14 -21.17
CA ASP A 22 -37.26 -18.13 -21.46
C ASP A 22 -36.68 -17.24 -22.56
N ASP A 23 -37.20 -17.44 -23.77
CA ASP A 23 -36.99 -16.58 -24.93
C ASP A 23 -37.47 -15.17 -24.59
N ASP A 24 -36.58 -14.18 -24.67
CA ASP A 24 -37.00 -12.81 -24.94
C ASP A 24 -36.11 -12.13 -25.99
N ASN A 25 -36.83 -11.51 -26.90
CA ASN A 25 -36.44 -11.04 -28.21
C ASN A 25 -35.89 -9.60 -28.14
N SER A 26 -34.75 -9.37 -28.80
CA SER A 26 -34.22 -8.06 -29.25
C SER A 26 -33.78 -7.04 -28.20
N ASN A 27 -32.48 -7.04 -27.88
CA ASN A 27 -31.55 -5.91 -28.09
C ASN A 27 -30.18 -6.34 -27.52
N SER A 28 -29.11 -6.31 -28.32
CA SER A 28 -27.77 -6.75 -27.93
C SER A 28 -27.07 -5.84 -26.90
N ASN A 29 -27.81 -5.19 -25.98
CA ASN A 29 -27.31 -4.17 -25.07
C ASN A 29 -28.00 -4.09 -23.69
N ASN A 30 -28.95 -4.97 -23.32
CA ASN A 30 -29.59 -4.87 -22.00
C ASN A 30 -28.92 -5.77 -20.95
N ARG A 31 -27.68 -5.42 -20.58
CA ARG A 31 -26.97 -6.07 -19.47
C ARG A 31 -27.54 -5.59 -18.14
N THR A 32 -27.80 -6.52 -17.23
CA THR A 32 -28.18 -6.22 -15.84
C THR A 32 -27.07 -5.46 -15.11
N ALA A 33 -27.40 -4.81 -14.00
CA ALA A 33 -26.41 -4.13 -13.17
C ALA A 33 -25.33 -5.10 -12.66
N CYS A 34 -25.73 -6.32 -12.27
CA CYS A 34 -24.81 -7.38 -11.87
C CYS A 34 -23.86 -7.79 -13.01
N GLU A 35 -24.37 -8.10 -14.21
CA GLU A 35 -23.51 -8.47 -15.35
C GLU A 35 -22.54 -7.35 -15.74
N ASN A 36 -22.96 -6.09 -15.67
CA ASN A 36 -22.07 -4.96 -15.88
C ASN A 36 -20.98 -4.87 -14.81
N ALA A 37 -21.32 -5.12 -13.54
CA ALA A 37 -20.36 -5.14 -12.44
C ALA A 37 -19.35 -6.30 -12.54
N GLU A 38 -19.77 -7.47 -13.02
CA GLU A 38 -18.88 -8.61 -13.29
C GLU A 38 -17.86 -8.28 -14.39
N ILE A 39 -18.31 -7.64 -15.47
CA ILE A 39 -17.44 -7.25 -16.59
C ILE A 39 -16.45 -6.16 -16.18
N ALA A 40 -16.91 -5.17 -15.39
CA ALA A 40 -16.03 -4.17 -14.80
C ALA A 40 -14.99 -4.83 -13.88
N THR A 41 -15.41 -5.81 -13.06
CA THR A 41 -14.51 -6.56 -12.18
C THR A 41 -13.48 -7.36 -12.97
N GLN A 42 -13.89 -8.05 -14.03
CA GLN A 42 -12.96 -8.81 -14.87
C GLN A 42 -11.96 -7.89 -15.58
N THR A 43 -12.41 -6.71 -16.03
CA THR A 43 -11.53 -5.70 -16.65
C THR A 43 -10.50 -5.17 -15.65
N ALA A 44 -10.96 -4.78 -14.45
CA ALA A 44 -10.09 -4.28 -13.39
C ALA A 44 -9.12 -5.36 -12.88
N ARG A 45 -9.58 -6.62 -12.81
CA ARG A 45 -8.74 -7.78 -12.48
C ARG A 45 -7.60 -7.94 -13.48
N SER A 46 -7.89 -7.91 -14.77
CA SER A 46 -6.85 -8.02 -15.81
C SER A 46 -5.83 -6.89 -15.68
N ALA A 47 -6.27 -5.66 -15.39
CA ALA A 47 -5.38 -4.54 -15.14
C ALA A 47 -4.48 -4.79 -13.91
N TYR A 48 -5.06 -5.26 -12.80
CA TYR A 48 -4.35 -5.64 -11.58
C TYR A 48 -3.32 -6.75 -11.81
N GLU A 49 -3.69 -7.82 -12.52
CA GLU A 49 -2.79 -8.95 -12.83
C GLU A 49 -1.63 -8.57 -13.76
N SER A 50 -1.82 -7.52 -14.57
CA SER A 50 -0.78 -6.96 -15.46
C SER A 50 0.02 -5.81 -14.85
N ALA A 51 -0.29 -5.42 -13.61
CA ALA A 51 0.29 -4.24 -12.99
C ALA A 51 1.78 -4.42 -12.67
N THR A 52 2.55 -3.35 -12.82
CA THR A 52 3.91 -3.20 -12.31
C THR A 52 3.86 -2.48 -10.96
N ASP A 53 4.95 -2.45 -10.20
CA ASP A 53 4.97 -1.76 -8.89
C ASP A 53 4.52 -0.29 -8.96
N GLN A 54 4.78 0.37 -10.09
CA GLN A 54 4.38 1.76 -10.32
C GLN A 54 2.86 1.96 -10.41
N ASN A 55 2.10 1.01 -10.97
CA ASN A 55 0.65 1.12 -11.12
C ASN A 55 -0.13 0.08 -10.29
N PHE A 56 0.56 -0.77 -9.54
CA PHE A 56 -0.02 -1.84 -8.73
C PHE A 56 -1.08 -1.33 -7.78
N THR A 57 -0.78 -0.32 -6.95
CA THR A 57 -1.75 0.17 -5.98
C THR A 57 -2.99 0.75 -6.66
N ALA A 58 -2.84 1.48 -7.77
CA ALA A 58 -3.97 2.02 -8.52
C ALA A 58 -4.83 0.90 -9.13
N ALA A 59 -4.20 -0.09 -9.74
CA ALA A 59 -4.88 -1.24 -10.33
C ALA A 59 -5.55 -2.13 -9.27
N CYS A 60 -4.88 -2.36 -8.14
CA CYS A 60 -5.39 -3.10 -6.99
C CYS A 60 -6.61 -2.41 -6.37
N ASN A 61 -6.54 -1.09 -6.13
CA ASN A 61 -7.67 -0.32 -5.60
C ASN A 61 -8.84 -0.27 -6.59
N SER A 62 -8.57 -0.14 -7.89
CA SER A 62 -9.61 -0.21 -8.93
C SER A 62 -10.30 -1.57 -8.94
N TYR A 63 -9.53 -2.67 -8.85
CA TYR A 63 -10.07 -4.02 -8.75
C TYR A 63 -10.86 -4.24 -7.46
N LYS A 64 -10.36 -3.76 -6.32
CA LYS A 64 -11.06 -3.81 -5.03
C LYS A 64 -12.39 -3.05 -5.08
N ALA A 65 -12.42 -1.86 -5.67
CA ALA A 65 -13.64 -1.08 -5.86
C ALA A 65 -14.63 -1.80 -6.79
N ALA A 66 -14.15 -2.41 -7.87
CA ALA A 66 -15.00 -3.20 -8.77
C ALA A 66 -15.62 -4.41 -8.06
N LEU A 67 -14.86 -5.10 -7.20
CA LEU A 67 -15.38 -6.19 -6.36
C LEU A 67 -16.45 -5.72 -5.36
N VAL A 68 -16.26 -4.55 -4.73
CA VAL A 68 -17.28 -3.95 -3.84
C VAL A 68 -18.56 -3.65 -4.62
N ASN A 69 -18.42 -3.13 -5.85
CA ASN A 69 -19.57 -2.90 -6.72
C ASN A 69 -20.25 -4.21 -7.13
N GLN A 70 -19.49 -5.23 -7.55
CA GLN A 70 -20.02 -6.56 -7.87
C GLN A 70 -20.77 -7.16 -6.68
N LYS A 71 -20.21 -7.08 -5.47
CA LYS A 71 -20.89 -7.51 -4.25
C LYS A 71 -22.21 -6.78 -4.01
N THR A 72 -22.25 -5.48 -4.29
CA THR A 72 -23.44 -4.64 -4.10
C THR A 72 -24.55 -5.03 -5.09
N GLU A 73 -24.20 -5.22 -6.36
CA GLU A 73 -25.17 -5.49 -7.43
C GLU A 73 -25.56 -6.97 -7.55
N CYS A 74 -24.66 -7.89 -7.22
CA CYS A 74 -24.86 -9.34 -7.38
C CYS A 74 -25.12 -10.08 -6.06
N GLY A 75 -24.85 -9.46 -4.90
CA GLY A 75 -24.82 -10.15 -3.62
C GLY A 75 -23.54 -10.99 -3.41
N ASP A 76 -23.42 -11.58 -2.22
CA ASP A 76 -22.22 -12.30 -1.77
C ASP A 76 -22.57 -13.30 -0.65
N THR A 77 -23.57 -14.16 -0.91
CA THR A 77 -24.15 -15.06 0.11
C THR A 77 -23.16 -16.11 0.63
N ASP A 78 -22.23 -16.55 -0.21
CA ASP A 78 -21.17 -17.51 0.14
C ASP A 78 -19.89 -16.83 0.67
N GLY A 79 -19.84 -15.49 0.65
CA GLY A 79 -18.68 -14.70 1.08
C GLY A 79 -17.49 -14.76 0.13
N ALA A 80 -17.63 -15.29 -1.08
CA ALA A 80 -16.53 -15.43 -2.03
C ALA A 80 -15.98 -14.07 -2.50
N ILE A 81 -16.85 -13.07 -2.72
CA ILE A 81 -16.43 -11.72 -3.12
C ILE A 81 -15.76 -11.01 -1.95
N GLN A 82 -16.33 -11.11 -0.74
CA GLN A 82 -15.68 -10.55 0.45
C GLN A 82 -14.29 -11.17 0.68
N SER A 83 -14.15 -12.48 0.49
CA SER A 83 -12.87 -13.17 0.65
C SER A 83 -11.82 -12.64 -0.33
N ARG A 84 -12.20 -12.35 -1.58
CA ARG A 84 -11.32 -11.72 -2.58
C ARG A 84 -10.95 -10.29 -2.18
N ILE A 85 -11.91 -9.49 -1.70
CA ILE A 85 -11.64 -8.13 -1.20
C ILE A 85 -10.65 -8.16 -0.03
N ASN A 86 -10.81 -9.11 0.89
CA ASN A 86 -9.94 -9.27 2.05
C ASN A 86 -8.53 -9.73 1.63
N ALA A 87 -8.44 -10.64 0.66
CA ALA A 87 -7.17 -11.12 0.13
C ALA A 87 -6.33 -10.03 -0.55
N LEU A 88 -6.97 -8.98 -1.09
CA LEU A 88 -6.26 -7.82 -1.66
C LEU A 88 -5.61 -6.92 -0.60
N GLY A 89 -5.95 -7.08 0.69
CA GLY A 89 -5.33 -6.31 1.78
C GLY A 89 -5.51 -4.79 1.62
N ASP A 90 -4.44 -4.05 1.92
CA ASP A 90 -4.37 -2.58 1.80
C ASP A 90 -3.83 -2.11 0.44
N CYS A 91 -3.57 -3.02 -0.51
CA CYS A 91 -2.97 -2.72 -1.80
C CYS A 91 -1.59 -2.03 -1.69
N ALA A 92 -0.88 -2.24 -0.58
CA ALA A 92 0.47 -1.72 -0.38
C ALA A 92 1.53 -2.69 -0.90
N VAL A 93 2.61 -2.13 -1.46
CA VAL A 93 3.78 -2.88 -1.94
C VAL A 93 4.93 -2.59 -0.98
N PRO A 94 5.47 -3.58 -0.24
CA PRO A 94 6.73 -3.39 0.46
C PRO A 94 7.84 -3.20 -0.58
N ALA A 95 8.76 -2.28 -0.32
CA ALA A 95 10.00 -2.19 -1.09
C ALA A 95 10.80 -3.51 -0.94
N ASP A 96 11.44 -3.96 -2.02
CA ASP A 96 12.17 -5.23 -2.05
C ASP A 96 13.33 -5.25 -1.05
N ALA A 97 14.20 -4.24 -1.13
CA ALA A 97 15.37 -4.09 -0.28
C ALA A 97 15.58 -2.61 0.03
N VAL A 98 15.62 -2.27 1.32
CA VAL A 98 15.93 -0.92 1.79
C VAL A 98 17.36 -0.90 2.26
N ASP A 99 18.15 0.05 1.74
CA ASP A 99 19.53 0.32 2.16
C ASP A 99 19.68 1.80 2.53
N GLY A 100 20.74 2.14 3.26
CA GLY A 100 21.07 3.50 3.68
C GLY A 100 20.79 3.74 5.16
N THR A 101 20.43 4.97 5.50
CA THR A 101 20.35 5.40 6.90
C THR A 101 19.27 6.44 7.13
N VAL A 102 18.51 6.25 8.20
CA VAL A 102 17.75 7.33 8.86
C VAL A 102 18.41 7.61 10.20
N SER A 103 18.66 8.87 10.51
CA SER A 103 19.29 9.26 11.77
C SER A 103 18.78 10.60 12.28
N VAL A 104 18.97 10.85 13.57
CA VAL A 104 18.64 12.12 14.22
C VAL A 104 19.46 12.33 15.48
N THR A 105 19.64 13.58 15.89
CA THR A 105 20.10 13.91 17.23
C THR A 105 18.91 14.39 18.08
N ALA A 106 18.63 13.70 19.18
CA ALA A 106 17.60 14.08 20.15
C ALA A 106 18.30 14.57 21.43
N GLY A 107 18.29 15.89 21.67
CA GLY A 107 19.11 16.48 22.73
C GLY A 107 20.61 16.28 22.48
N SER A 108 21.29 15.48 23.31
CA SER A 108 22.71 15.10 23.12
C SER A 108 22.90 13.69 22.58
N GLN A 109 21.82 12.94 22.36
CA GLN A 109 21.88 11.56 21.91
C GLN A 109 21.78 11.51 20.38
N SER A 110 22.80 10.95 19.73
CA SER A 110 22.71 10.58 18.31
C SER A 110 22.07 9.21 18.17
N ILE A 111 21.11 9.08 17.26
CA ILE A 111 20.30 7.89 17.03
C ILE A 111 20.39 7.56 15.54
N VAL A 112 20.67 6.28 15.24
CA VAL A 112 20.70 5.73 13.89
C VAL A 112 19.70 4.58 13.85
N PHE A 113 18.70 4.67 12.97
CA PHE A 113 17.73 3.62 12.71
C PHE A 113 18.28 2.77 11.56
N ASP A 114 18.65 1.53 11.87
CA ASP A 114 19.38 0.61 10.99
C ASP A 114 18.56 -0.60 10.55
N ASP A 115 17.36 -0.80 11.10
CA ASP A 115 16.33 -1.67 10.54
C ASP A 115 15.26 -0.80 9.86
N LEU A 116 15.32 -0.72 8.53
CA LEU A 116 14.49 0.18 7.73
C LEU A 116 13.48 -0.61 6.90
N ARG A 117 12.26 -0.07 6.84
CA ARG A 117 11.19 -0.60 6.00
C ARG A 117 10.48 0.54 5.28
N VAL A 118 10.34 0.39 3.97
CA VAL A 118 9.58 1.31 3.11
C VAL A 118 8.39 0.57 2.55
N VAL A 119 7.22 1.19 2.64
CA VAL A 119 5.97 0.69 2.08
C VAL A 119 5.41 1.73 1.14
N ARG A 120 5.05 1.32 -0.06
CA ARG A 120 4.43 2.19 -1.05
C ARG A 120 2.93 1.91 -1.16
N THR A 121 2.14 2.96 -1.16
CA THR A 121 0.70 2.94 -1.44
C THR A 121 0.40 4.00 -2.50
N GLY A 122 0.49 3.62 -3.77
CA GLY A 122 0.42 4.55 -4.89
C GLY A 122 1.65 5.45 -4.90
N ASP A 123 1.44 6.77 -4.86
CA ASP A 123 2.53 7.75 -4.77
C ASP A 123 2.92 8.06 -3.31
N LEU A 124 2.26 7.49 -2.31
CA LEU A 124 2.62 7.67 -0.91
C LEU A 124 3.70 6.66 -0.51
N LEU A 125 4.83 7.14 0.00
CA LEU A 125 5.81 6.35 0.71
C LEU A 125 5.58 6.48 2.21
N LYS A 126 5.53 5.34 2.89
CA LYS A 126 5.65 5.26 4.34
C LYS A 126 7.01 4.65 4.68
N VAL A 127 7.83 5.41 5.38
CA VAL A 127 9.13 4.96 5.88
C VAL A 127 8.98 4.68 7.37
N THR A 128 9.45 3.51 7.79
CA THR A 128 9.60 3.13 9.20
C THR A 128 11.03 2.71 9.45
N GLY A 129 11.60 3.13 10.57
CA GLY A 129 12.92 2.73 11.01
C GLY A 129 12.93 2.33 12.46
N GLU A 130 13.71 1.31 12.80
CA GLU A 130 13.95 0.84 14.17
C GLU A 130 15.45 0.74 14.41
N THR A 131 15.85 0.87 15.67
CA THR A 131 17.23 0.61 16.09
C THR A 131 17.41 -0.88 16.44
N SER A 132 18.43 -1.53 15.90
CA SER A 132 18.79 -2.93 16.18
C SER A 132 19.40 -3.16 17.57
N GLY A 133 19.70 -2.07 18.30
CA GLY A 133 20.35 -2.09 19.61
C GLY A 133 19.39 -2.28 20.80
N SER A 134 19.90 -2.06 22.00
CA SER A 134 19.21 -2.33 23.28
C SER A 134 18.11 -1.33 23.68
N SER A 135 17.95 -0.21 22.96
CA SER A 135 16.84 0.72 23.17
C SER A 135 15.93 0.63 21.95
N PRO A 136 14.65 0.26 22.06
CA PRO A 136 13.77 0.05 20.90
C PRO A 136 13.21 1.38 20.39
N TYR A 137 14.08 2.26 19.88
CA TYR A 137 13.63 3.53 19.31
C TYR A 137 13.10 3.31 17.90
N THR A 138 12.03 4.00 17.56
CA THR A 138 11.42 3.91 16.23
C THR A 138 11.16 5.28 15.64
N VAL A 139 11.14 5.36 14.33
CA VAL A 139 10.74 6.56 13.57
C VAL A 139 9.80 6.14 12.46
N SER A 140 8.77 6.92 12.20
CA SER A 140 7.90 6.72 11.06
C SER A 140 7.45 8.03 10.46
N PHE A 141 7.39 8.11 9.14
CA PHE A 141 6.87 9.28 8.45
C PHE A 141 6.42 8.93 7.04
N GLU A 142 5.72 9.87 6.41
CA GLU A 142 5.17 9.70 5.07
C GLU A 142 5.59 10.83 4.14
N VAL A 143 5.90 10.51 2.89
CA VAL A 143 6.23 11.48 1.83
C VAL A 143 5.58 11.06 0.52
N MET A 144 5.21 12.03 -0.32
CA MET A 144 4.70 11.77 -1.68
C MET A 144 5.87 11.67 -2.66
N VAL A 145 6.00 10.59 -3.42
CA VAL A 145 7.06 10.41 -4.43
C VAL A 145 7.06 11.59 -5.40
N ASN A 146 8.26 12.01 -5.86
CA ASN A 146 8.49 13.14 -6.76
C ASN A 146 8.18 14.53 -6.18
N GLU A 147 7.83 14.63 -4.89
CA GLU A 147 7.77 15.93 -4.20
C GLU A 147 9.11 16.29 -3.58
N LEU A 148 9.59 17.51 -3.89
CA LEU A 148 10.82 18.09 -3.37
C LEU A 148 10.53 19.35 -2.54
N GLY A 149 11.54 19.80 -1.79
CA GLY A 149 11.51 21.06 -1.07
C GLY A 149 11.02 20.95 0.37
N SER A 150 10.63 22.09 0.94
CA SER A 150 10.39 22.21 2.38
C SER A 150 9.07 21.60 2.84
N ASN A 151 9.06 21.05 4.05
CA ASN A 151 7.88 20.63 4.81
C ASN A 151 6.99 19.64 4.05
N LYS A 152 7.63 18.68 3.38
CA LYS A 152 6.99 17.59 2.64
C LYS A 152 6.89 16.27 3.40
N ILE A 153 7.46 16.21 4.60
CA ILE A 153 7.31 15.08 5.51
C ILE A 153 5.99 15.24 6.27
N ASN A 154 5.12 14.23 6.15
CA ASN A 154 3.82 14.14 6.79
C ASN A 154 3.81 13.04 7.84
N ASN A 155 2.87 13.11 8.78
CA ASN A 155 2.62 12.07 9.77
C ASN A 155 3.88 11.62 10.54
N PHE A 156 4.82 12.55 10.77
CA PHE A 156 6.07 12.26 11.45
C PHE A 156 5.82 11.87 12.91
N LYS A 157 6.33 10.70 13.28
CA LYS A 157 6.33 10.16 14.63
C LYS A 157 7.71 9.58 14.96
N ILE A 158 8.11 9.72 16.21
CA ILE A 158 9.31 9.11 16.76
C ILE A 158 8.99 8.55 18.14
N PHE A 159 9.36 7.29 18.39
CA PHE A 159 9.29 6.69 19.71
C PHE A 159 10.69 6.67 20.33
N LEU A 160 10.84 7.32 21.47
CA LEU A 160 12.05 7.28 22.29
C LEU A 160 11.71 6.63 23.64
N THR A 161 11.29 7.45 24.59
CA THR A 161 10.68 7.02 25.87
C THR A 161 9.16 6.97 25.80
N SER A 162 8.58 7.72 24.87
CA SER A 162 7.16 7.77 24.51
C SER A 162 7.04 8.09 23.02
N GLU A 163 5.84 8.00 22.45
CA GLU A 163 5.58 8.50 21.10
C GLU A 163 5.52 10.03 21.08
N PHE A 164 6.33 10.66 20.24
CA PHE A 164 6.29 12.09 19.96
C PHE A 164 5.85 12.31 18.51
N SER A 165 5.05 13.35 18.27
CA SER A 165 4.66 13.81 16.94
C SER A 165 5.26 15.18 16.65
N ALA A 166 5.49 15.48 15.36
CA ALA A 166 5.94 16.80 14.92
C ALA A 166 5.02 17.93 15.43
N VAL A 167 5.60 18.99 15.97
CA VAL A 167 4.87 20.20 16.34
C VAL A 167 4.76 21.10 15.10
N ALA A 168 3.53 21.45 14.73
CA ALA A 168 3.27 22.39 13.63
C ALA A 168 4.07 23.69 13.79
N ASP A 169 4.50 24.25 12.67
CA ASP A 169 5.32 25.48 12.56
C ASP A 169 6.72 25.44 13.19
N SER A 170 7.04 24.42 14.01
CA SER A 170 8.38 24.23 14.59
C SER A 170 9.16 23.10 13.92
N PHE A 171 8.48 22.02 13.54
CA PHE A 171 9.10 20.93 12.80
C PHE A 171 9.27 21.35 11.34
N THR A 172 10.47 21.19 10.82
CA THR A 172 10.82 21.50 9.44
C THR A 172 11.49 20.33 8.79
N SER A 173 11.25 20.18 7.49
CA SER A 173 11.96 19.20 6.67
C SER A 173 12.35 19.81 5.33
N ALA A 174 13.33 19.23 4.67
CA ALA A 174 13.69 19.58 3.30
C ALA A 174 14.02 18.30 2.53
N ILE A 175 13.26 18.03 1.47
CA ILE A 175 13.50 16.89 0.57
C ILE A 175 14.36 17.36 -0.61
N GLU A 176 15.52 16.71 -0.78
CA GLU A 176 16.46 16.95 -1.87
C GLU A 176 16.26 15.98 -3.03
N ILE A 177 16.09 14.69 -2.71
CA ILE A 177 15.79 13.63 -3.68
C ILE A 177 14.60 12.84 -3.17
N ASN A 178 13.64 12.58 -4.04
CA ASN A 178 12.51 11.71 -3.73
C ASN A 178 11.94 11.20 -5.05
N ASN A 179 12.55 10.12 -5.54
CA ASN A 179 12.15 9.46 -6.76
C ASN A 179 11.76 8.01 -6.44
N ASN A 180 11.60 7.18 -7.47
CA ASN A 180 11.13 5.82 -7.26
C ASN A 180 12.08 4.94 -6.44
N ASP A 181 13.37 5.25 -6.41
CA ASP A 181 14.42 4.38 -5.87
C ASP A 181 15.19 5.04 -4.72
N ASN A 182 15.07 6.36 -4.54
CA ASN A 182 15.89 7.12 -3.59
C ASN A 182 15.08 8.18 -2.86
N LEU A 183 15.35 8.34 -1.57
CA LEU A 183 14.86 9.42 -0.73
C LEU A 183 16.03 10.02 0.06
N LYS A 184 16.34 11.30 -0.22
CA LYS A 184 17.28 12.12 0.53
C LYS A 184 16.57 13.34 1.10
N ALA A 185 16.61 13.48 2.42
CA ALA A 185 15.97 14.57 3.11
C ALA A 185 16.67 14.91 4.42
N THR A 186 16.42 16.12 4.90
CA THR A 186 16.78 16.54 6.26
C THR A 186 15.53 16.92 7.03
N TYR A 187 15.58 16.81 8.35
CA TYR A 187 14.50 17.24 9.23
C TYR A 187 15.04 17.70 10.59
N SER A 188 14.34 18.64 11.22
CA SER A 188 14.68 19.14 12.56
C SER A 188 13.50 19.90 13.15
N GLY A 189 13.54 20.18 14.44
CA GLY A 189 12.53 20.95 15.13
C GLY A 189 11.91 20.22 16.32
N ARG A 190 10.89 20.84 16.92
CA ARG A 190 10.24 20.30 18.10
C ARG A 190 9.27 19.17 17.77
N VAL A 191 9.30 18.16 18.62
CA VAL A 191 8.30 17.11 18.69
C VAL A 191 7.66 17.10 20.08
N ARG A 192 6.41 16.64 20.17
CA ARG A 192 5.62 16.65 21.42
C ARG A 192 4.87 15.32 21.61
N ASN A 193 4.86 14.81 22.84
CA ASN A 193 4.09 13.62 23.20
C ASN A 193 2.69 13.99 23.75
N ALA A 194 1.88 12.97 24.06
CA ALA A 194 0.52 13.15 24.60
C ALA A 194 0.48 13.91 25.94
N ASP A 195 1.53 13.80 26.76
CA ASP A 195 1.65 14.46 28.06
C ASP A 195 2.19 15.91 27.95
N ASN A 196 2.29 16.45 26.73
CA ASN A 196 2.88 17.76 26.42
C ASN A 196 4.39 17.88 26.69
N GLY A 197 5.09 16.78 26.97
CA GLY A 197 6.55 16.73 26.95
C GLY A 197 7.08 17.05 25.57
N GLN A 198 8.12 17.89 25.49
CA GLN A 198 8.72 18.32 24.23
C GLN A 198 10.21 17.96 24.17
N ILE A 199 10.66 17.59 22.98
CA ILE A 199 12.05 17.34 22.66
C ILE A 199 12.40 18.11 21.40
N GLU A 200 13.58 18.73 21.37
CA GLU A 200 14.15 19.32 20.17
C GLU A 200 14.95 18.25 19.41
N LEU A 201 14.56 18.00 18.17
CA LEU A 201 15.34 17.17 17.24
C LEU A 201 16.27 18.06 16.43
N THR A 202 17.56 17.75 16.47
CA THR A 202 18.60 18.44 15.70
C THR A 202 19.21 17.48 14.68
N SER A 203 19.54 18.01 13.50
CA SER A 203 20.28 17.28 12.47
C SER A 203 19.69 15.92 12.07
N GLY A 204 18.39 15.84 11.80
CA GLY A 204 17.77 14.66 11.21
C GLY A 204 18.18 14.50 9.75
N VAL A 205 18.58 13.28 9.37
CA VAL A 205 19.02 12.93 8.02
C VAL A 205 18.29 11.65 7.58
N ILE A 206 17.82 11.66 6.34
CA ILE A 206 17.29 10.50 5.62
C ILE A 206 18.12 10.40 4.35
N ASP A 207 18.80 9.27 4.15
CA ASP A 207 19.49 8.94 2.92
C ASP A 207 19.30 7.44 2.68
N ILE A 208 18.25 7.10 1.92
CA ILE A 208 17.86 5.70 1.68
C ILE A 208 17.67 5.41 0.20
N THR A 209 17.96 4.16 -0.17
CA THR A 209 17.63 3.55 -1.45
C THR A 209 16.65 2.40 -1.19
N TYR A 210 15.59 2.27 -1.97
CA TYR A 210 14.50 1.33 -1.71
C TYR A 210 13.79 0.88 -2.99
#